data_AF-A0A9P7EPX5-F1
#
_entry.id   AF-A0A9P7EPX5-F1
#
_cell.length_a   1.000
_cell.length_b   1.000
_cell.length_c   1.000
_cell.angle_alpha   90.00
_cell.angle_beta   90.00
_cell.angle_gamma   90.00
#
_symmetry.space_group_name_H-M   'P 1'
#
loop_
_entity.id
_entity.type
_entity.pdbx_description
1 polymer ?
#
loop_
_entity_poly.entity_id
_entity_poly.type
_entity_poly.pdbx_seq_one_letter_code
_entity_poly.pdbx_strand_id
1 'polypeptide(L)'
;MCCILSKSFWQDWPFACPSVFLTPEALHHWHKQFFNHNLQWCIVVVGAQELDFQFLILQVVTGYCHYYGGMIKLKQVTGRVHCDLQYYLVGLIIGAAPH
;
A
#
# COMPACT_ATOMS: atom_id res chain seq x y z
N MET A 1 16.02 13.23 -8.29
CA MET A 1 15.01 14.31 -8.24
C MET A 1 13.73 13.68 -7.69
N CYS A 2 13.49 13.76 -6.38
CA CYS A 2 12.30 13.18 -5.74
C CYS A 2 11.61 14.30 -4.95
N CYS A 3 10.76 15.06 -5.62
CA CYS A 3 9.98 16.13 -5.01
C CYS A 3 8.56 16.11 -5.57
N ILE A 4 7.77 15.10 -5.23
CA ILE A 4 6.30 15.23 -5.16
C ILE A 4 5.82 14.44 -3.95
N LEU A 5 6.15 14.90 -2.74
CA LEU A 5 5.23 14.70 -1.62
C LEU A 5 4.43 15.99 -1.56
N SER A 6 3.17 15.96 -2.00
CA SER A 6 2.25 17.06 -1.78
C SER A 6 2.20 17.35 -0.28
N LYS A 7 2.36 18.62 0.11
CA LYS A 7 2.17 19.02 1.50
C LYS A 7 0.73 18.67 1.89
N SER A 8 0.56 17.90 2.97
CA SER A 8 -0.78 17.56 3.46
C SER A 8 -1.51 18.84 3.87
N PHE A 9 -2.83 18.91 3.69
CA PHE A 9 -3.58 20.14 3.98
C PHE A 9 -3.44 20.60 5.44
N TRP A 10 -3.16 19.65 6.35
CA TRP A 10 -2.99 19.86 7.78
C TRP A 10 -1.53 20.11 8.21
N GLN A 11 -0.60 20.26 7.26
CA GLN A 11 0.82 20.46 7.60
C GLN A 11 1.03 21.72 8.46
N ASP A 12 0.29 22.78 8.18
CA ASP A 12 0.46 24.07 8.85
C ASP A 12 -0.42 24.22 10.10
N TRP A 13 -1.15 23.17 10.50
CA TRP A 13 -2.03 23.22 11.66
C TRP A 13 -1.22 22.99 12.95
N PRO A 14 -1.18 23.98 13.88
CA PRO A 14 -0.48 23.81 15.14
C PRO A 14 -1.09 22.66 15.94
N PHE A 15 -0.24 21.74 16.41
CA PHE A 15 -0.62 20.54 17.17
C PHE A 15 -1.49 19.52 16.41
N ALA A 16 -1.57 19.60 15.08
CA ALA A 16 -2.27 18.58 14.30
C ALA A 16 -1.61 17.21 14.47
N CYS A 17 -2.32 16.31 15.14
CA CYS A 17 -1.96 14.91 15.25
C CYS A 17 -2.97 14.11 14.43
N PRO A 18 -2.59 13.52 13.29
CA PRO A 18 -3.51 12.77 12.43
C PRO A 18 -4.31 11.71 13.17
N SER A 19 -3.73 11.05 14.17
CA SER A 19 -4.45 10.02 14.96
C SER A 19 -5.61 10.58 15.81
N VAL A 20 -5.67 11.90 16.04
CA VAL A 20 -6.72 12.53 16.85
C VAL A 20 -7.96 12.85 16.00
N PHE A 21 -7.76 13.27 14.75
CA PHE A 21 -8.87 13.70 13.88
C PHE A 21 -9.19 12.72 12.74
N LEU A 22 -8.27 11.81 12.41
CA LEU A 22 -8.58 10.67 11.53
C LEU A 22 -9.25 9.60 12.38
N THR A 23 -10.56 9.45 12.20
CA THR A 23 -11.31 8.43 12.93
C THR A 23 -10.85 7.02 12.51
N PRO A 24 -10.86 6.04 13.43
CA PRO A 24 -10.55 4.65 13.11
C PRO A 24 -11.38 4.12 11.94
N GLU A 25 -12.61 4.57 11.79
CA GLU A 25 -13.52 4.21 10.69
C GLU A 25 -13.01 4.70 9.33
N ALA A 26 -12.49 5.93 9.26
CA ALA A 26 -11.91 6.48 8.03
C ALA A 26 -10.67 5.68 7.61
N LEU A 27 -9.78 5.38 8.56
CA LEU A 27 -8.61 4.54 8.33
C LEU A 27 -9.02 3.13 7.86
N HIS A 28 -9.97 2.49 8.52
CA HIS A 28 -10.50 1.19 8.12
C HIS A 28 -11.03 1.21 6.68
N HIS A 29 -11.82 2.23 6.33
CA HIS A 29 -12.39 2.36 5.00
C HIS A 29 -11.31 2.53 3.93
N TRP A 30 -10.26 3.32 4.20
CA TRP A 30 -9.14 3.51 3.28
C TRP A 30 -8.32 2.22 3.10
N HIS A 31 -8.04 1.48 4.18
CA HIS A 31 -7.36 0.19 4.08
C HIS A 31 -8.16 -0.80 3.23
N LYS A 32 -9.48 -0.87 3.44
CA LYS A 32 -10.38 -1.72 2.67
C LYS A 32 -10.47 -1.29 1.21
N GLN A 33 -10.64 0.01 0.94
CA GLN A 33 -10.73 0.56 -0.41
C GLN A 33 -9.46 0.26 -1.21
N PHE A 34 -8.28 0.45 -0.61
CA PHE A 34 -7.02 0.13 -1.25
C PHE A 34 -6.97 -1.31 -1.74
N PHE A 35 -7.33 -2.27 -0.90
CA PHE A 35 -7.26 -3.68 -1.25
C PHE A 35 -8.32 -4.09 -2.28
N ASN A 36 -9.51 -3.52 -2.18
CA ASN A 36 -10.63 -3.85 -3.07
C ASN A 36 -10.51 -3.21 -4.45
N HIS A 37 -9.84 -2.06 -4.56
CA HIS A 37 -9.79 -1.28 -5.80
C HIS A 37 -8.36 -1.10 -6.31
N ASN A 38 -7.46 -0.51 -5.53
CA ASN A 38 -6.11 -0.19 -6.01
C ASN A 38 -5.32 -1.45 -6.33
N LEU A 39 -5.36 -2.46 -5.46
CA LEU A 39 -4.69 -3.74 -5.72
C LEU A 39 -5.26 -4.42 -6.96
N GLN A 40 -6.59 -4.39 -7.16
CA GLN A 40 -7.22 -4.95 -8.35
C GLN A 40 -6.78 -4.23 -9.62
N TRP A 41 -6.64 -2.91 -9.60
CA TRP A 41 -6.09 -2.15 -10.72
C TRP A 41 -4.64 -2.52 -11.01
N CYS A 42 -3.81 -2.69 -9.98
CA CYS A 42 -2.42 -3.11 -10.16
C CYS A 42 -2.33 -4.50 -10.78
N ILE A 43 -3.19 -5.43 -10.36
CA ILE A 43 -3.30 -6.76 -10.97
C ILE A 43 -3.67 -6.65 -12.46
N VAL A 44 -4.56 -5.73 -12.83
CA VAL A 44 -4.94 -5.52 -14.25
C VAL A 44 -3.80 -4.90 -15.05
N VAL A 45 -3.06 -3.94 -14.50
CA VAL A 45 -1.99 -3.22 -15.20
C VAL A 45 -0.72 -4.07 -15.34
N VAL A 46 -0.28 -4.72 -14.26
CA VAL A 46 0.97 -5.48 -14.20
C VAL A 46 0.76 -6.94 -14.58
N GLY A 47 -0.42 -7.50 -14.27
CA GLY A 47 -0.68 -8.93 -14.33
C GLY A 47 -0.44 -9.61 -12.99
N ALA A 48 -1.35 -10.50 -12.59
CA ALA A 48 -1.30 -11.16 -11.29
C ALA A 48 0.01 -11.93 -11.03
N GLN A 49 0.52 -12.64 -12.05
CA GLN A 49 1.74 -13.46 -11.90
C GLN A 49 3.01 -12.61 -11.77
N GLU A 50 3.12 -11.55 -12.58
CA GLU A 50 4.26 -10.64 -12.54
C GLU A 50 4.29 -9.85 -11.23
N LEU A 51 3.14 -9.35 -10.79
CA LEU A 51 2.99 -8.65 -9.52
C LEU A 51 3.39 -9.53 -8.32
N ASP A 52 3.00 -10.82 -8.34
CA ASP A 52 3.37 -11.79 -7.32
C ASP A 52 4.87 -12.12 -7.37
N PHE A 53 5.44 -12.26 -8.56
CA PHE A 53 6.87 -12.47 -8.76
C PHE A 53 7.70 -11.30 -8.22
N GLN A 54 7.34 -10.08 -8.57
CA GLN A 54 7.98 -8.86 -8.09
C GLN A 54 7.91 -8.77 -6.56
N PHE A 55 6.77 -9.12 -5.97
CA PHE A 55 6.62 -9.16 -4.51
C PHE A 55 7.55 -10.17 -3.84
N LEU A 56 7.73 -11.35 -4.44
CA LEU A 56 8.59 -12.39 -3.90
C LEU A 56 10.09 -12.03 -3.95
N ILE A 57 10.52 -11.26 -4.95
CA ILE A 57 11.92 -10.81 -5.08
C ILE A 57 12.19 -9.49 -4.34
N LEU A 58 11.14 -8.78 -3.90
CA LEU A 58 11.26 -7.49 -3.23
C LEU A 58 12.01 -7.65 -1.90
N GLN A 59 12.94 -6.74 -1.63
CA GLN A 59 13.73 -6.77 -0.41
C GLN A 59 12.82 -6.55 0.82
N VAL A 60 13.00 -7.40 1.83
CA VAL A 60 12.26 -7.31 3.10
C VAL A 60 12.73 -6.07 3.86
N VAL A 61 11.79 -5.22 4.26
CA VAL A 61 12.07 -4.03 5.06
C VAL A 61 11.80 -4.33 6.53
N THR A 62 12.73 -3.92 7.40
CA THR A 62 12.58 -4.08 8.86
C THR A 62 11.28 -3.41 9.34
N GLY A 63 10.46 -4.15 10.08
CA GLY A 63 9.18 -3.67 10.61
C GLY A 63 7.94 -4.04 9.77
N TYR A 64 8.14 -4.66 8.60
CA TYR A 64 7.07 -5.18 7.75
C TYR A 64 7.22 -6.69 7.54
N CYS A 65 6.11 -7.43 7.55
CA CYS A 65 6.14 -8.87 7.30
C CYS A 65 6.17 -9.18 5.79
N HIS A 66 6.95 -10.19 5.40
CA HIS A 66 6.98 -10.71 4.03
C HIS A 66 6.18 -12.01 3.93
N TYR A 67 5.47 -12.21 2.81
CA TYR A 67 4.53 -13.32 2.63
C TYR A 67 4.94 -14.20 1.45
N TYR A 68 5.76 -15.22 1.70
CA TYR A 68 6.31 -16.12 0.67
C TYR A 68 5.27 -16.93 -0.13
N GLY A 69 4.02 -16.97 0.32
CA GLY A 69 2.92 -17.58 -0.44
C GLY A 69 2.49 -16.77 -1.67
N GLY A 70 2.96 -15.53 -1.77
CA GLY A 70 2.50 -14.54 -2.75
C GLY A 70 1.39 -13.66 -2.17
N MET A 71 1.32 -12.43 -2.67
CA MET A 71 0.30 -11.45 -2.31
C MET A 71 -1.08 -11.84 -2.86
N ILE A 72 -1.16 -12.44 -4.05
CA ILE A 72 -2.44 -12.73 -4.72
C ILE A 72 -3.26 -13.79 -3.98
N LYS A 73 -2.60 -14.70 -3.26
CA LYS A 73 -3.28 -15.82 -2.58
C LYS A 73 -3.92 -15.41 -1.24
N LEU A 74 -3.72 -14.18 -0.80
CA LEU A 74 -4.24 -13.65 0.46
C LEU A 74 -5.73 -13.29 0.32
N LYS A 75 -6.63 -14.12 0.89
CA LYS A 75 -8.10 -13.93 0.80
C LYS A 75 -8.75 -13.28 2.01
N GLN A 76 -8.15 -13.42 3.20
CA GLN A 76 -8.67 -12.83 4.44
C GLN A 76 -7.48 -12.37 5.28
N VAL A 77 -7.28 -11.06 5.31
CA VAL A 77 -6.08 -10.45 5.88
C VAL A 77 -6.47 -9.49 6.99
N THR A 78 -5.67 -9.45 8.05
CA THR A 78 -5.87 -8.52 9.17
C THR A 78 -5.46 -7.10 8.75
N GLY A 79 -5.83 -6.09 9.54
CA GLY A 79 -5.42 -4.71 9.28
C GLY A 79 -3.89 -4.54 9.18
N ARG A 80 -3.12 -5.29 9.98
CA ARG A 80 -1.65 -5.31 9.92
C ARG A 80 -1.15 -5.78 8.55
N VAL A 81 -1.71 -6.88 8.04
CA VAL A 81 -1.33 -7.42 6.74
C VAL A 81 -1.70 -6.42 5.62
N HIS A 82 -2.85 -5.74 5.72
CA HIS A 82 -3.18 -4.66 4.79
C HIS A 82 -2.14 -3.54 4.78
N CYS A 83 -1.67 -3.10 5.95
CA CYS A 83 -0.62 -2.08 6.04
C CYS A 83 0.69 -2.55 5.39
N ASP A 84 1.08 -3.80 5.61
CA ASP A 84 2.32 -4.34 5.05
C ASP A 84 2.24 -4.41 3.52
N LEU A 85 1.14 -4.93 2.98
CA LEU A 85 0.93 -4.99 1.53
C LEU A 85 0.83 -3.60 0.89
N GLN A 86 0.21 -2.64 1.57
CA GLN A 86 0.14 -1.25 1.12
C GLN A 86 1.52 -0.62 0.93
N TYR A 87 2.42 -0.88 1.87
CA TYR A 87 3.78 -0.39 1.80
C TYR A 87 4.52 -0.99 0.60
N TYR A 88 4.45 -2.31 0.41
CA TYR A 88 5.13 -2.98 -0.69
C TYR A 88 4.55 -2.63 -2.07
N LEU A 89 3.24 -2.45 -2.20
CA LEU A 89 2.60 -2.17 -3.49
C LEU A 89 3.15 -0.90 -4.14
N VAL A 90 3.51 0.12 -3.36
CA VAL A 90 4.15 1.34 -3.88
C VAL A 90 5.43 0.99 -4.64
N GLY A 91 6.23 0.06 -4.12
CA GLY A 91 7.43 -0.45 -4.79
C GLY A 91 7.13 -1.30 -6.03
N LEU A 92 6.05 -2.09 -6.00
CA LEU A 92 5.68 -3.00 -7.09
C LEU A 92 5.18 -2.28 -8.35
N ILE A 93 4.56 -1.11 -8.19
CA ILE A 93 4.02 -0.34 -9.34
C ILE A 93 5.11 0.53 -9.98
N ILE A 94 6.26 0.75 -9.33
CA ILE A 94 7.35 1.55 -9.87
C ILE A 94 7.85 0.88 -11.17
N GLY A 95 7.67 1.57 -12.30
CA GLY A 95 8.04 1.07 -13.62
C GLY A 95 6.90 0.41 -14.42
N ALA A 96 5.73 0.19 -13.82
CA ALA A 96 4.56 -0.34 -14.52
C ALA A 96 3.75 0.73 -15.28
N ALA A 97 3.85 2.00 -14.87
CA ALA A 97 3.22 3.11 -15.57
C ALA A 97 4.09 3.52 -16.78
N PRO A 98 3.52 3.63 -18.00
CA PRO A 98 4.24 4.23 -19.12
C PRO A 98 4.61 5.68 -18.77
N HIS A 99 5.84 6.06 -19.13
CA HIS A 99 6.34 7.43 -19.00
C HIS A 99 5.54 8.42 -19.86
#